data_AF-R6HSM7-F1
#
_entry.id   AF-R6HSM7-F1
#
_cell.length_a   1.000
_cell.length_b   1.000
_cell.length_c   1.000
_cell.angle_alpha   90.00
_cell.angle_beta   90.00
_cell.angle_gamma   90.00
#
_symmetry.space_group_name_H-M   'P 1'
#
loop_
_entity.id
_entity.type
_entity.pdbx_description
1 polymer ?
#
loop_
_entity_poly.entity_id
_entity_poly.type
_entity_poly.pdbx_seq_one_letter_code
_entity_poly.pdbx_strand_id
1 'polypeptide(L)'
;MEKKINTQRDLYNKVLPALKTKRHELISAGIKIVKEEDIWNYNKNKKWKNATSLTLAGIVDDILNTDNQEYENYVVQKINNLQGE
;
A
#
# COMPACT_ATOMS: atom_id res chain seq x y z
N MET A 1 -22.13 9.13 -16.71
CA MET A 1 -21.43 7.91 -17.16
C MET A 1 -20.51 7.47 -16.03
N GLU A 2 -20.83 6.38 -15.33
CA GLU A 2 -19.98 5.85 -14.28
C GLU A 2 -18.69 5.29 -14.89
N LYS A 3 -17.53 5.84 -14.50
CA LYS A 3 -16.23 5.29 -14.92
C LYS A 3 -16.03 3.94 -14.23
N LYS A 4 -16.19 2.83 -14.97
CA LYS A 4 -15.75 1.51 -14.54
C LYS A 4 -14.24 1.53 -14.29
N ILE A 5 -13.81 1.04 -13.13
CA ILE A 5 -12.41 0.79 -12.80
C ILE A 5 -12.00 -0.48 -13.56
N ASN A 6 -11.29 -0.33 -14.67
CA ASN A 6 -10.96 -1.48 -15.53
C ASN A 6 -9.52 -1.97 -15.33
N THR A 7 -8.68 -1.24 -14.57
CA THR A 7 -7.27 -1.60 -14.40
C THR A 7 -6.76 -1.38 -12.98
N GLN A 8 -5.69 -2.11 -12.61
CA GLN A 8 -4.96 -1.87 -11.35
C GLN A 8 -4.42 -0.43 -11.27
N ARG A 9 -4.09 0.18 -12.42
CA ARG A 9 -3.64 1.58 -12.51
C ARG A 9 -4.75 2.56 -12.14
N ASP A 10 -5.97 2.34 -12.62
CA ASP A 10 -7.11 3.20 -12.28
C ASP A 10 -7.46 3.11 -10.80
N LEU A 11 -7.40 1.90 -10.24
CA LEU A 11 -7.61 1.68 -8.81
C LEU A 11 -6.51 2.37 -7.98
N TYR A 12 -5.24 2.19 -8.34
CA TYR A 12 -4.11 2.88 -7.72
C TYR A 12 -4.29 4.40 -7.72
N ASN A 13 -4.65 4.97 -8.88
CA ASN A 13 -4.90 6.41 -8.99
C ASN A 13 -6.08 6.87 -8.13
N LYS A 14 -7.12 6.04 -8.00
CA LYS A 14 -8.30 6.34 -7.18
C LYS A 14 -7.98 6.36 -5.68
N VAL A 15 -7.08 5.50 -5.22
CA VAL A 15 -6.67 5.41 -3.81
C VAL A 15 -5.37 6.16 -3.51
N LEU A 16 -4.79 6.84 -4.50
CA LEU A 16 -3.59 7.65 -4.34
C LEU A 16 -3.69 8.67 -3.18
N PRO A 17 -4.85 9.32 -2.91
CA PRO A 17 -4.99 10.15 -1.72
C PRO A 17 -4.73 9.39 -0.42
N ALA A 18 -5.27 8.16 -0.28
CA ALA A 18 -5.05 7.33 0.91
C ALA A 18 -3.58 6.89 1.03
N LEU A 19 -2.96 6.49 -0.08
CA LEU A 19 -1.53 6.12 -0.13
C LEU A 19 -0.64 7.28 0.31
N LYS A 20 -0.91 8.50 -0.18
CA LYS A 20 -0.18 9.71 0.22
C LYS A 20 -0.40 10.05 1.69
N THR A 21 -1.63 9.93 2.18
CA THR A 21 -1.93 10.14 3.60
C THR A 21 -1.14 9.19 4.49
N LYS A 22 -1.19 7.88 4.23
CA LYS A 22 -0.41 6.90 5.01
C LYS A 22 1.10 7.16 4.89
N ARG A 23 1.60 7.53 3.72
CA ARG A 23 3.02 7.89 3.57
C ARG A 23 3.40 9.12 4.41
N HIS A 24 2.58 10.16 4.45
CA HIS A 24 2.86 11.31 5.31
C HIS A 24 2.85 10.94 6.80
N GLU A 25 1.96 10.04 7.22
CA GLU A 25 1.95 9.48 8.57
C GLU A 25 3.25 8.72 8.87
N LEU A 26 3.69 7.84 7.98
CA LEU A 26 4.96 7.10 8.10
C LEU A 26 6.16 8.05 8.23
N ILE A 27 6.22 9.08 7.38
CA ILE A 27 7.27 10.12 7.45
C ILE A 27 7.24 10.83 8.81
N SER A 28 6.05 11.15 9.32
CA SER A 28 5.86 11.80 10.63
C SER A 28 6.28 10.90 11.78
N ALA A 29 6.15 9.58 11.62
CA ALA A 29 6.65 8.57 12.55
C ALA A 29 8.16 8.26 12.42
N GLY A 30 8.87 8.94 11.50
CA GLY A 30 10.30 8.74 11.25
C GLY A 30 10.64 7.68 10.19
N ILE A 31 9.65 7.00 9.63
CA ILE A 31 9.80 5.91 8.64
C ILE A 31 9.81 6.50 7.23
N LYS A 32 10.99 6.93 6.77
CA LYS A 32 11.15 7.63 5.47
C LYS A 32 11.43 6.71 4.28
N ILE A 33 11.78 5.46 4.53
CA ILE A 33 12.21 4.50 3.50
C ILE A 33 11.03 3.97 2.67
N VAL A 34 9.81 4.06 3.18
CA VAL A 34 8.59 3.53 2.54
C VAL A 34 8.03 4.52 1.54
N LYS A 35 7.78 4.06 0.30
CA LYS A 35 7.11 4.83 -0.76
C LYS A 35 5.65 4.42 -0.92
N GLU A 36 4.84 5.25 -1.60
CA GLU A 36 3.43 4.92 -1.92
C GLU A 36 3.30 3.58 -2.66
N GLU A 37 4.27 3.28 -3.54
CA GLU A 37 4.34 2.01 -4.27
C GLU A 37 4.59 0.82 -3.33
N ASP A 38 5.39 0.99 -2.29
CA ASP A 38 5.66 -0.09 -1.33
C ASP A 38 4.43 -0.36 -0.45
N ILE A 39 3.70 0.67 -0.05
CA ILE A 39 2.40 0.55 0.65
C ILE A 39 1.41 -0.23 -0.22
N TRP A 40 1.29 0.14 -1.49
CA TRP A 40 0.43 -0.58 -2.45
C TRP A 40 0.85 -2.04 -2.62
N ASN A 41 2.14 -2.28 -2.84
CA ASN A 41 2.68 -3.62 -3.05
C ASN A 41 2.54 -4.51 -1.82
N TYR A 42 2.71 -3.96 -0.62
CA TYR A 42 2.44 -4.69 0.63
C TYR A 42 1.02 -5.22 0.65
N ASN A 43 0.03 -4.32 0.52
CA ASN A 43 -1.37 -4.69 0.58
C ASN A 43 -1.72 -5.68 -0.54
N LYS A 44 -1.27 -5.42 -1.77
CA LYS A 44 -1.46 -6.31 -2.93
C LYS A 44 -0.93 -7.73 -2.68
N ASN A 45 0.27 -7.85 -2.12
CA ASN A 45 0.95 -9.14 -1.98
C ASN A 45 0.59 -9.90 -0.70
N LYS A 46 0.15 -9.20 0.36
CA LYS A 46 -0.13 -9.79 1.68
C LYS A 46 -1.62 -9.87 1.97
N LYS A 47 -2.35 -8.75 1.87
CA LYS A 47 -3.76 -8.67 2.25
C LYS A 47 -4.71 -9.06 1.13
N TRP A 48 -4.44 -8.57 -0.08
CA TRP A 48 -5.39 -8.64 -1.20
C TRP A 48 -5.17 -9.85 -2.11
N LYS A 49 -4.04 -10.55 -1.96
CA LYS A 49 -3.63 -11.66 -2.84
C LYS A 49 -4.72 -12.71 -3.05
N ASN A 50 -5.48 -13.02 -2.00
CA ASN A 50 -6.54 -14.03 -2.01
C ASN A 50 -7.93 -13.45 -1.71
N ALA A 51 -8.08 -12.12 -1.73
CA ALA A 51 -9.34 -11.49 -1.37
C ALA A 51 -10.35 -11.59 -2.52
N THR A 52 -11.54 -12.11 -2.24
CA THR A 52 -12.59 -12.36 -3.24
C THR A 52 -13.58 -11.20 -3.38
N SER A 53 -13.56 -10.22 -2.48
CA SER A 53 -14.54 -9.11 -2.46
C SER A 53 -13.94 -7.83 -1.89
N LEU A 54 -12.97 -7.25 -2.61
CA LEU A 54 -12.38 -5.96 -2.27
C LEU A 54 -13.29 -4.82 -2.70
N THR A 55 -13.78 -4.07 -1.72
CA THR A 55 -14.46 -2.80 -1.96
C THR A 55 -13.45 -1.66 -1.93
N LEU A 56 -13.76 -0.54 -2.58
CA LEU A 56 -12.90 0.65 -2.52
C LEU A 56 -12.73 1.15 -1.08
N ALA A 57 -13.81 1.11 -0.29
CA ALA A 57 -13.78 1.48 1.12
C ALA A 57 -12.86 0.55 1.91
N GLY A 58 -12.93 -0.77 1.69
CA GLY A 58 -12.05 -1.75 2.34
C GLY A 58 -10.57 -1.55 1.96
N ILE A 59 -10.28 -1.21 0.70
CA ILE A 59 -8.91 -0.90 0.26
C ILE A 59 -8.38 0.35 0.97
N VAL A 60 -9.21 1.40 1.06
CA VAL A 60 -8.82 2.65 1.75
C VAL A 60 -8.62 2.40 3.23
N ASP A 61 -9.51 1.63 3.87
CA ASP A 61 -9.39 1.20 5.25
C ASP A 61 -8.09 0.42 5.51
N ASP A 62 -7.81 -0.58 4.67
CA ASP A 62 -6.56 -1.34 4.74
C ASP A 62 -5.33 -0.42 4.66
N ILE A 63 -5.31 0.54 3.72
CA ILE A 63 -4.19 1.46 3.55
C ILE A 63 -4.01 2.34 4.80
N LEU A 64 -5.09 2.88 5.37
CA LEU A 64 -5.03 3.85 6.46
C LEU A 64 -4.85 3.21 7.83
N ASN A 65 -5.31 1.97 8.03
CA ASN A 65 -5.35 1.32 9.35
C ASN A 65 -4.35 0.17 9.52
N THR A 66 -3.55 -0.16 8.49
CA THR A 66 -2.39 -1.05 8.67
C THR A 66 -1.33 -0.37 9.54
N ASP A 67 -0.73 -1.16 10.43
CA ASP A 67 0.35 -0.69 11.32
C ASP A 67 1.57 -0.23 10.51
N ASN A 68 2.17 0.87 10.95
CA ASN A 68 3.31 1.48 10.29
C ASN A 68 4.53 0.54 10.22
N GLN A 69 4.74 -0.29 11.25
CA GLN A 69 5.83 -1.26 11.30
C GLN A 69 5.64 -2.38 10.26
N GLU A 70 4.42 -2.73 9.86
CA GLU A 70 4.21 -3.74 8.81
C GLU A 70 4.77 -3.25 7.47
N TYR A 71 4.55 -1.98 7.13
CA TYR A 71 5.10 -1.37 5.92
C TYR A 71 6.62 -1.23 5.99
N GLU A 72 7.15 -0.79 7.13
CA GLU A 72 8.60 -0.68 7.34
C GLU A 72 9.29 -2.03 7.18
N ASN A 73 8.80 -3.04 7.89
CA ASN A 73 9.35 -4.41 7.85
C ASN A 73 9.32 -4.98 6.43
N TYR A 74 8.24 -4.73 5.68
CA TYR A 74 8.15 -5.17 4.29
C TYR A 74 9.26 -4.56 3.41
N VAL A 75 9.53 -3.26 3.56
CA VAL A 75 10.57 -2.57 2.80
C VAL A 75 11.97 -3.00 3.24
N VAL A 76 12.22 -3.12 4.55
CA VAL A 76 13.51 -3.59 5.09
C VAL A 76 13.82 -5.00 4.60
N GLN A 77 12.86 -5.93 4.67
CA GLN A 77 13.03 -7.29 4.14
C GLN A 77 13.30 -7.29 2.64
N LYS A 78 12.57 -6.47 1.87
CA LYS A 78 12.79 -6.32 0.44
C LYS A 78 14.21 -5.83 0.13
N ILE A 79 14.74 -4.86 0.88
CA ILE A 79 16.12 -4.35 0.71
C ILE A 79 17.15 -5.43 1.07
N ASN A 80 16.97 -6.11 2.21
CA ASN A 80 17.91 -7.15 2.66
C ASN A 80 17.99 -8.31 1.65
N ASN A 81 16.86 -8.71 1.06
CA ASN A 81 16.83 -9.77 0.05
C ASN A 81 17.56 -9.37 -1.24
N LEU A 82 17.58 -8.08 -1.60
CA LEU A 82 18.29 -7.57 -2.78
C LEU A 82 19.81 -7.43 -2.55
N GLN A 83 20.27 -7.42 -1.30
CA GLN A 83 21.70 -7.34 -0.95
C GLN A 83 22.34 -8.71 -0.73
N GLY A 84 21.54 -9.78 -0.71
CA GLY A 84 21.99 -11.16 -0.53
C GLY A 84 22.15 -11.96 -1.84
N GLU A 85 22.00 -11.31 -3.00
CA GLU A 85 22.27 -11.84 -4.34
C GLU A 85 23.59 -11.27 -4.88
#